data_AF-A0A0Q5KXB6-F1
#
_entry.id   AF-A0A0Q5KXB6-F1
#
_cell.length_a   1.000
_cell.length_b   1.000
_cell.length_c   1.000
_cell.angle_alpha   90.00
_cell.angle_beta   90.00
_cell.angle_gamma   90.00
#
_symmetry.space_group_name_H-M   'P 1'
#
loop_
_entity.id
_entity.type
_entity.pdbx_description
1 polymer ?
#
loop_
_entity_poly.entity_id
_entity_poly.type
_entity_poly.pdbx_seq_one_letter_code
_entity_poly.pdbx_strand_id
1 'polypeptide(L)'
;MLLMPEPDLDTESLAHFGFTDAWVEQGVLTRPVLDALCARWADGTDVNLEHYRWSAFKQFLHANRTLTSTQFDCLWALGRSDSDQAMGRAMLFEVILRRDCPRALLQRAALSQDTALARKSQQVLVTRFAPTPER
;
A
#
# COMPACT_ATOMS: atom_id res chain seq x y z
N MET A 1 4.43 -32.56 -0.13
CA MET A 1 4.35 -31.18 -0.66
C MET A 1 2.87 -30.83 -0.69
N LEU A 2 2.38 -30.12 0.33
CA LEU A 2 0.97 -29.73 0.39
C LEU A 2 0.76 -28.55 -0.56
N LEU A 3 0.07 -28.79 -1.68
CA LEU A 3 -0.59 -27.73 -2.44
C LEU A 3 -1.60 -27.08 -1.51
N MET A 4 -1.27 -25.92 -0.95
CA MET A 4 -2.29 -25.03 -0.41
C MET A 4 -3.19 -24.66 -1.60
N PRO A 5 -4.53 -24.83 -1.51
CA PRO A 5 -5.39 -24.34 -2.58
C PRO A 5 -5.18 -22.84 -2.69
N GLU A 6 -4.74 -22.40 -3.88
CA GLU A 6 -4.75 -20.98 -4.25
C GLU A 6 -6.12 -20.41 -3.86
N PRO A 7 -6.20 -19.30 -3.12
CA PRO A 7 -7.48 -18.67 -2.87
C PRO A 7 -7.98 -18.16 -4.22
N ASP A 8 -8.86 -18.91 -4.86
CA ASP A 8 -9.52 -18.53 -6.10
C ASP A 8 -10.41 -17.31 -5.78
N LEU A 9 -9.79 -16.14 -5.83
CA LEU A 9 -10.46 -14.86 -5.68
C LEU A 9 -11.20 -14.60 -6.98
N ASP A 10 -12.48 -14.26 -6.85
CA ASP A 10 -13.35 -14.04 -7.99
C ASP A 10 -12.78 -12.96 -8.92
N THR A 11 -12.35 -13.38 -10.12
CA THR A 11 -11.64 -12.52 -11.07
C THR A 11 -12.50 -11.34 -11.52
N GLU A 12 -13.82 -11.53 -11.61
CA GLU A 12 -14.75 -10.46 -11.96
C GLU A 12 -14.78 -9.37 -10.87
N SER A 13 -14.89 -9.76 -9.60
CA SER A 13 -14.82 -8.84 -8.46
C SER A 13 -13.46 -8.13 -8.38
N LEU A 14 -12.35 -8.84 -8.61
CA LEU A 14 -11.02 -8.23 -8.65
C LEU A 14 -10.95 -7.12 -9.71
N ALA A 15 -11.36 -7.44 -10.93
CA ALA A 15 -11.39 -6.48 -12.04
C ALA A 15 -12.33 -5.31 -11.75
N HIS A 16 -13.49 -5.57 -11.16
CA HIS A 16 -14.49 -4.55 -10.82
C HIS A 16 -13.93 -3.48 -9.88
N PHE A 17 -13.23 -3.88 -8.81
CA PHE A 17 -12.57 -2.93 -7.90
C PHE A 17 -11.19 -2.45 -8.39
N GLY A 18 -10.74 -2.94 -9.55
CA GLY A 18 -9.44 -2.63 -10.12
C GLY A 18 -8.26 -3.12 -9.26
N PHE A 19 -8.43 -4.26 -8.59
CA PHE A 19 -7.33 -4.98 -7.97
C PHE A 19 -6.52 -5.73 -9.03
N THR A 20 -5.20 -5.76 -8.85
CA THR A 20 -4.28 -6.56 -9.68
C THR A 20 -3.81 -7.78 -8.89
N ASP A 21 -3.20 -8.75 -9.57
CA ASP A 21 -2.61 -9.94 -8.94
C ASP A 21 -1.62 -9.57 -7.81
N ALA A 22 -0.90 -8.46 -7.98
CA ALA A 22 0.01 -7.94 -6.96
C ALA A 22 -0.68 -7.60 -5.62
N TRP A 23 -1.97 -7.25 -5.60
CA TRP A 23 -2.70 -7.07 -4.34
C TRP A 23 -2.88 -8.39 -3.59
N VAL A 24 -3.09 -9.48 -4.33
CA VAL A 24 -3.34 -10.83 -3.82
C VAL A 24 -2.03 -11.49 -3.39
N GLU A 25 -1.04 -11.49 -4.28
CA GLU A 25 0.28 -12.09 -4.05
C GLU A 25 0.98 -11.50 -2.82
N GLN A 26 0.77 -10.20 -2.57
CA GLN A 26 1.36 -9.51 -1.41
C GLN A 26 0.53 -9.64 -0.14
N GLY A 27 -0.60 -10.35 -0.19
CA GLY A 27 -1.52 -10.54 0.92
C GLY A 27 -2.22 -9.27 1.38
N VAL A 28 -2.20 -8.20 0.58
CA VAL A 28 -2.92 -6.95 0.87
C VAL A 28 -4.43 -7.18 0.69
N LEU A 29 -4.79 -7.94 -0.33
CA LEU A 29 -6.14 -8.43 -0.55
C LEU A 29 -6.20 -9.92 -0.24
N THR A 30 -7.13 -10.28 0.63
CA THR A 30 -7.43 -11.67 0.99
C THR A 30 -8.90 -11.95 0.72
N ARG A 31 -9.29 -13.23 0.65
CA ARG A 31 -10.69 -13.61 0.41
C ARG A 31 -11.68 -12.96 1.39
N PRO A 32 -11.44 -12.98 2.72
CA PRO A 32 -12.35 -12.31 3.65
C PRO A 32 -12.46 -10.80 3.44
N VAL A 33 -11.37 -10.14 3.01
CA VAL A 33 -11.41 -8.71 2.70
C VAL A 33 -12.22 -8.47 1.43
N LEU A 34 -12.01 -9.26 0.37
CA LEU A 34 -12.78 -9.13 -0.87
C LEU A 34 -14.27 -9.36 -0.64
N ASP A 35 -14.65 -10.42 0.08
CA ASP A 35 -16.05 -10.71 0.39
C ASP A 35 -16.73 -9.55 1.14
N ALA A 36 -16.02 -8.92 2.09
CA ALA A 36 -16.52 -7.75 2.82
C ALA A 36 -16.66 -6.51 1.93
N LEU A 37 -15.75 -6.31 0.97
CA LEU A 37 -15.84 -5.21 0.00
C LEU A 37 -17.02 -5.41 -0.97
N CYS A 38 -17.24 -6.64 -1.46
CA CYS A 38 -18.39 -6.97 -2.29
C CYS A 38 -19.71 -6.73 -1.55
N ALA A 39 -19.80 -7.14 -0.28
CA ALA A 39 -20.99 -6.89 0.54
C ALA A 39 -21.25 -5.38 0.72
N ARG A 40 -20.20 -4.58 0.94
CA ARG A 40 -20.31 -3.12 1.05
C ARG A 40 -20.72 -2.45 -0.26
N TRP A 41 -20.23 -2.95 -1.40
CA TRP A 41 -20.63 -2.47 -2.72
C TRP A 41 -22.12 -2.74 -3.00
N ALA A 42 -22.60 -3.94 -2.63
CA ALA A 42 -24.00 -4.31 -2.81
C ALA A 42 -24.98 -3.43 -2.00
N ASP A 43 -24.53 -2.86 -0.89
CA ASP A 43 -25.29 -1.90 -0.09
C ASP A 43 -25.43 -0.51 -0.77
N GLY A 44 -24.62 -0.23 -1.80
CA GLY A 44 -24.74 1.00 -2.61
C GLY A 44 -24.27 2.28 -1.93
N THR A 45 -23.61 2.18 -0.78
CA THR A 45 -23.22 3.33 0.06
C THR A 45 -22.03 4.11 -0.51
N ASP A 46 -21.14 3.48 -1.29
CA ASP A 46 -19.95 4.13 -1.83
C ASP A 46 -19.72 3.72 -3.29
N VAL A 47 -19.80 4.69 -4.19
CA VAL A 47 -19.67 4.50 -5.64
C VAL A 47 -18.23 4.61 -6.14
N ASN A 48 -17.29 5.05 -5.29
CA ASN A 48 -15.93 5.35 -5.69
C ASN A 48 -15.04 4.11 -5.49
N LEU A 49 -14.63 3.47 -6.58
CA LEU A 49 -13.90 2.20 -6.55
C LEU A 49 -12.54 2.32 -5.85
N GLU A 50 -11.88 3.47 -5.93
CA GLU A 50 -10.62 3.74 -5.24
C GLU A 50 -10.74 3.66 -3.71
N HIS A 51 -11.94 3.94 -3.15
CA HIS A 51 -12.17 3.79 -1.70
C HIS A 51 -12.12 2.32 -1.25
N TYR A 52 -12.45 1.37 -2.13
CA TYR A 52 -12.37 -0.06 -1.83
C TYR A 52 -10.91 -0.53 -1.80
N ARG A 53 -10.11 -0.11 -2.78
CA ARG A 53 -8.65 -0.35 -2.77
C ARG A 53 -7.98 0.30 -1.57
N TRP A 54 -8.36 1.54 -1.26
CA TRP A 54 -7.86 2.25 -0.08
C TRP A 54 -8.22 1.54 1.21
N SER A 55 -9.46 1.07 1.32
CA SER A 55 -9.92 0.30 2.48
C SER A 55 -9.10 -0.99 2.67
N ALA A 56 -8.85 -1.77 1.60
CA ALA A 56 -8.01 -2.96 1.67
C ALA A 56 -6.58 -2.63 2.13
N PHE A 57 -5.97 -1.60 1.53
CA PHE A 57 -4.63 -1.14 1.90
C PHE A 57 -4.55 -0.71 3.39
N LYS A 58 -5.52 0.07 3.88
CA LYS A 58 -5.55 0.51 5.28
C LYS A 58 -5.80 -0.66 6.24
N GLN A 59 -6.64 -1.62 5.87
CA GLN A 59 -6.82 -2.85 6.66
C GLN A 59 -5.50 -3.63 6.77
N PHE A 60 -4.77 -3.81 5.66
CA PHE A 60 -3.45 -4.44 5.67
C PHE A 60 -2.47 -3.72 6.58
N LEU A 61 -2.37 -2.38 6.48
CA LEU A 61 -1.49 -1.58 7.34
C LEU A 61 -1.88 -1.65 8.82
N HIS A 62 -3.17 -1.76 9.12
CA HIS A 62 -3.68 -1.87 10.49
C HIS A 62 -3.35 -3.24 11.10
N ALA A 63 -3.53 -4.31 10.33
CA ALA A 63 -3.17 -5.67 10.72
C ALA A 63 -1.65 -5.83 10.89
N ASN A 64 -0.85 -5.14 10.07
CA ASN A 64 0.61 -5.20 10.10
C ASN A 64 1.20 -3.94 10.75
N ARG A 65 1.16 -3.91 12.09
CA ARG A 65 1.67 -2.77 12.88
C ARG A 65 3.14 -2.48 12.63
N THR A 66 3.95 -3.50 12.36
CA THR A 66 5.34 -3.38 11.92
C THR A 66 5.49 -4.12 10.59
N LEU A 67 6.10 -3.46 9.61
CA LEU A 67 6.35 -4.03 8.31
C LEU A 67 7.82 -4.45 8.17
N THR A 68 8.04 -5.56 7.47
CA THR A 68 9.37 -5.96 7.02
C THR A 68 9.82 -5.10 5.85
N SER A 69 11.14 -5.06 5.58
CA SER A 69 11.68 -4.37 4.40
C SER A 69 11.05 -4.88 3.09
N THR A 70 10.81 -6.19 2.99
CA THR A 70 10.15 -6.80 1.84
C THR A 70 8.72 -6.27 1.68
N GLN A 71 7.94 -6.21 2.76
CA GLN A 71 6.58 -5.64 2.69
C GLN A 71 6.60 -4.16 2.27
N PHE A 72 7.59 -3.40 2.75
CA PHE A 72 7.79 -2.01 2.33
C PHE A 72 8.06 -1.88 0.83
N ASP A 73 8.94 -2.72 0.27
CA ASP A 73 9.24 -2.74 -1.16
C ASP A 73 8.01 -3.16 -1.99
N CYS A 74 7.24 -4.14 -1.51
CA CYS A 74 6.03 -4.60 -2.18
C CYS A 74 4.93 -3.52 -2.19
N LEU A 75 4.67 -2.86 -1.06
CA LEU A 75 3.72 -1.75 -1.00
C LEU A 75 4.18 -0.54 -1.84
N TRP A 76 5.50 -0.30 -1.90
CA TRP A 76 6.06 0.71 -2.79
C TRP A 76 5.80 0.38 -4.26
N ALA A 77 6.04 -0.87 -4.68
CA ALA A 77 5.74 -1.32 -6.03
C ALA A 77 4.24 -1.19 -6.33
N LEU A 78 3.39 -1.65 -5.41
CA LEU A 78 1.93 -1.60 -5.52
C LEU A 78 1.42 -0.16 -5.76
N GLY A 79 1.85 0.80 -4.93
CA GLY A 79 1.46 2.19 -5.09
C GLY A 79 2.02 2.85 -6.36
N ARG A 80 3.14 2.36 -6.90
CA ARG A 80 3.72 2.84 -8.17
C ARG A 80 2.99 2.29 -9.40
N SER A 81 2.42 1.11 -9.30
CA SER A 81 1.72 0.42 -10.39
C SER A 81 0.20 0.59 -10.34
N ASP A 82 -0.35 1.33 -9.36
CA ASP A 82 -1.80 1.55 -9.29
C ASP A 82 -2.30 2.28 -10.54
N SER A 83 -3.42 1.81 -11.10
CA SER A 83 -4.06 2.40 -12.27
C SER A 83 -4.50 3.84 -12.04
N ASP A 84 -4.85 4.16 -10.80
CA ASP A 84 -5.18 5.52 -10.37
C ASP A 84 -3.95 6.14 -9.71
N GLN A 85 -3.35 7.10 -10.41
CA GLN A 85 -2.13 7.78 -9.94
C GLN A 85 -2.35 8.55 -8.63
N ALA A 86 -3.54 9.08 -8.38
CA ALA A 86 -3.84 9.79 -7.14
C ALA A 86 -3.90 8.81 -5.97
N MET A 87 -4.57 7.68 -6.15
CA MET A 87 -4.62 6.57 -5.19
C MET A 87 -3.23 5.99 -4.91
N GLY A 88 -2.49 5.64 -5.96
CA GLY A 88 -1.12 5.13 -5.86
C GLY A 88 -0.20 6.07 -5.09
N ARG A 89 -0.24 7.38 -5.41
CA ARG A 89 0.52 8.39 -4.68
C ARG A 89 0.11 8.46 -3.20
N ALA A 90 -1.19 8.41 -2.88
CA ALA A 90 -1.65 8.41 -1.49
C ALA A 90 -1.10 7.20 -0.71
N MET A 91 -1.05 6.01 -1.31
CA MET A 91 -0.43 4.83 -0.72
C MET A 91 1.06 5.05 -0.46
N LEU A 92 1.80 5.58 -1.43
CA LEU A 92 3.24 5.85 -1.27
C LEU A 92 3.51 6.84 -0.13
N PHE A 93 2.68 7.88 0.02
CA PHE A 93 2.76 8.82 1.14
C PHE A 93 2.52 8.11 2.48
N GLU A 94 1.49 7.28 2.60
CA GLU A 94 1.26 6.49 3.82
C GLU A 94 2.48 5.62 4.16
N VAL A 95 3.04 4.92 3.16
CA VAL A 95 4.22 4.06 3.34
C VAL A 95 5.43 4.85 3.87
N ILE A 96 5.81 5.97 3.23
CA ILE A 96 7.00 6.72 3.65
C ILE A 96 6.83 7.40 5.02
N LEU A 97 5.58 7.69 5.41
CA LEU A 97 5.27 8.34 6.67
C LEU A 97 5.23 7.38 7.85
N ARG A 98 5.18 6.07 7.61
CA ARG A 98 5.30 5.09 8.70
C ARG A 98 6.61 5.23 9.46
N ARG A 99 6.58 5.07 10.78
CA ARG A 99 7.76 5.27 11.66
C ARG A 99 8.86 4.23 11.41
N ASP A 100 8.46 3.01 11.06
CA ASP A 100 9.32 1.87 10.73
C ASP A 100 9.81 1.87 9.28
N CYS A 101 9.49 2.90 8.48
CA CYS A 101 9.94 3.00 7.09
C CYS A 101 11.48 2.96 6.99
N PRO A 102 12.06 2.01 6.23
CA PRO A 102 13.49 1.88 6.08
C PRO A 102 14.12 3.14 5.48
N ARG A 103 15.29 3.53 6.00
CA ARG A 103 16.06 4.68 5.49
C ARG A 103 16.33 4.57 3.99
N ALA A 104 16.64 3.36 3.50
CA ALA A 104 16.90 3.10 2.09
C ALA A 104 15.68 3.41 1.20
N LEU A 105 14.47 3.07 1.65
CA LEU A 105 13.24 3.39 0.93
C LEU A 105 13.01 4.90 0.86
N LEU A 106 13.21 5.61 1.98
CA LEU A 106 13.11 7.07 2.02
C LEU A 106 14.13 7.75 1.10
N GLN A 107 15.36 7.23 1.04
CA GLN A 107 16.39 7.73 0.11
C GLN A 107 15.98 7.51 -1.35
N ARG A 108 15.45 6.33 -1.68
CA ARG A 108 14.91 6.04 -3.01
C ARG A 108 13.76 6.98 -3.37
N ALA A 109 12.83 7.20 -2.44
CA ALA A 109 11.69 8.10 -2.63
C ALA A 109 12.12 9.56 -2.79
N ALA A 110 13.16 10.00 -2.04
CA ALA A 110 13.76 11.34 -2.13
C ALA A 110 14.41 11.67 -3.48
N LEU A 111 14.70 10.65 -4.29
CA LEU A 111 15.27 10.78 -5.64
C LEU A 111 14.24 10.52 -6.75
N SER A 112 12.97 10.30 -6.38
CA SER A 112 11.92 10.04 -7.36
C SER A 112 11.55 11.29 -8.17
N GLN A 113 10.99 11.10 -9.36
CA GLN A 113 10.48 12.19 -10.21
C GLN A 113 9.19 12.83 -9.67
N ASP A 114 8.51 12.19 -8.71
CA ASP A 114 7.40 12.80 -8.00
C ASP A 114 7.96 13.82 -7.00
N THR A 115 7.91 15.10 -7.37
CA THR A 115 8.49 16.19 -6.59
C THR A 115 7.89 16.33 -5.20
N ALA A 116 6.60 16.01 -5.03
CA ALA A 116 5.94 16.05 -3.74
C ALA A 116 6.43 14.92 -2.83
N LEU A 117 6.49 13.70 -3.36
CA LEU A 117 6.99 12.53 -2.65
C LEU A 117 8.47 12.67 -2.30
N ALA A 118 9.27 13.18 -3.24
CA ALA A 118 10.69 13.44 -3.05
C ALA A 118 10.92 14.46 -1.91
N ARG A 119 10.26 15.61 -1.98
CA ARG A 119 10.34 16.64 -0.93
C ARG A 119 9.93 16.10 0.43
N LYS A 120 8.83 15.34 0.51
CA LYS A 120 8.36 14.79 1.77
C LYS A 120 9.36 13.77 2.35
N SER A 121 9.91 12.92 1.50
CA SER A 121 10.90 11.91 1.91
C SER A 121 12.18 12.55 2.45
N GLN A 122 12.66 13.62 1.83
CA GLN A 122 13.80 14.41 2.33
C GLN A 122 13.51 15.00 3.72
N GLN A 123 12.33 15.58 3.92
CA GLN A 123 11.93 16.11 5.23
C GLN A 123 11.91 15.02 6.31
N VAL A 124 11.38 13.83 5.97
CA VAL A 124 11.34 12.69 6.89
C VAL A 124 12.76 12.19 7.21
N LEU A 125 13.65 12.12 6.22
CA LEU A 125 15.05 11.73 6.42
C LEU A 125 15.76 12.66 7.41
N VAL A 126 15.65 13.97 7.20
CA VAL A 126 16.24 14.97 8.10
C VAL A 126 15.66 14.84 9.50
N THR A 127 14.34 14.73 9.62
CA THR A 127 13.68 14.68 10.93
C THR A 127 14.04 13.43 11.74
N ARG A 128 14.17 12.27 11.07
CA ARG A 128 14.37 10.98 11.75
C ARG A 128 15.83 10.57 11.91
N PHE A 129 16.70 11.03 11.04
CA PHE A 129 18.09 10.57 10.95
C PHE A 129 19.10 11.72 10.96
N ALA A 130 18.70 12.94 11.31
CA ALA A 130 19.67 14.00 11.58
C ALA A 130 20.65 13.52 12.66
N PRO A 131 21.96 13.75 12.48
CA PRO A 131 22.93 13.51 13.52
C PRO A 131 22.54 14.36 14.74
N THR A 132 22.49 13.75 15.92
CA THR A 132 22.34 14.51 17.16
C THR A 132 23.55 15.43 17.28
N PRO A 133 23.38 16.75 17.49
CA PRO A 133 24.52 17.63 17.67
C PRO A 133 25.35 17.13 18.85
N GLU A 134 26.63 16.85 18.60
CA GLU A 134 27.60 16.52 19.65
C GLU A 134 27.61 17.68 20.65
N ARG A 135 27.43 17.35 21.94
CA ARG A 135 27.48 18.31 23.05
C ARG A 135 28.90 18.46 23.54
#